data_AF-A0A1F4AZU1-F1
#
_entry.id   AF-A0A1F4AZU1-F1
#
_cell.length_a   1.000
_cell.length_b   1.000
_cell.length_c   1.000
_cell.angle_alpha   90.00
_cell.angle_beta   90.00
_cell.angle_gamma   90.00
#
_symmetry.space_group_name_H-M   'P 1'
#
loop_
_entity.id
_entity.type
_entity.pdbx_description
1 polymer ?
#
loop_
_entity_poly.entity_id
_entity_poly.type
_entity_poly.pdbx_seq_one_letter_code
_entity_poly.pdbx_strand_id
1 'polypeptide(L)'
;MIRFVRAVDRLSDACAALASVMLLLAALVICWNVIYRAMGASTYWEIEFSVYMMVAALFLGSPYCLRTNGHVAVDLLAHWMPQRFSRTLGVCVLVVGLAVCIYLAILGGVLTVESFERGERTESTWAPYKWPLFLAMPVGLGLTALQYVAELARPRPDAEDA
;
A
#
# COMPACT_ATOMS: atom_id res chain seq x y z
N MET A 1 -12.52 -14.88 15.68
CA MET A 1 -11.34 -14.73 14.77
C MET A 1 -11.72 -14.77 13.30
N ILE A 2 -12.44 -15.79 12.80
CA ILE A 2 -12.77 -15.91 11.35
C ILE A 2 -13.56 -14.71 10.79
N ARG A 3 -14.51 -14.15 11.56
CA ARG A 3 -15.27 -12.96 11.14
C ARG A 3 -14.39 -11.70 10.99
N PHE A 4 -13.37 -11.56 11.84
CA PHE A 4 -12.43 -10.44 11.79
C PHE A 4 -11.54 -10.53 10.55
N VAL A 5 -10.92 -11.69 10.31
CA VAL A 5 -10.08 -11.93 9.12
C VAL A 5 -10.88 -11.65 7.84
N ARG A 6 -12.12 -12.14 7.74
CA ARG A 6 -12.98 -11.90 6.57
C ARG A 6 -13.36 -10.42 6.40
N ALA A 7 -13.51 -9.68 7.49
CA ALA A 7 -13.80 -8.25 7.42
C ALA A 7 -12.57 -7.47 6.88
N VAL A 8 -11.38 -7.80 7.37
CA VAL A 8 -10.11 -7.21 6.91
C VAL A 8 -9.87 -7.57 5.44
N ASP A 9 -10.08 -8.83 5.05
CA ASP A 9 -9.93 -9.26 3.65
C ASP A 9 -10.85 -8.48 2.71
N ARG A 10 -12.12 -8.26 3.08
CA ARG A 10 -13.06 -7.45 2.29
C ARG A 10 -12.67 -5.98 2.22
N LEU A 11 -12.13 -5.43 3.31
CA LEU A 11 -11.63 -4.07 3.33
C LEU A 11 -10.45 -3.93 2.37
N SER A 12 -9.51 -4.88 2.38
CA SER A 12 -8.39 -4.95 1.46
C SER A 12 -8.85 -5.07 -0.01
N ASP A 13 -9.88 -5.87 -0.29
CA ASP A 13 -10.47 -5.97 -1.63
C ASP A 13 -11.11 -4.65 -2.09
N ALA A 14 -11.84 -3.97 -1.21
CA ALA A 14 -12.44 -2.67 -1.51
C ALA A 14 -11.37 -1.59 -1.76
N CYS A 15 -10.31 -1.57 -0.94
CA CYS A 15 -9.18 -0.67 -1.12
C CYS A 15 -8.44 -0.94 -2.43
N ALA A 16 -8.28 -2.20 -2.82
CA ALA A 16 -7.68 -2.56 -4.10
C ALA A 16 -8.54 -2.13 -5.30
N ALA A 17 -9.86 -2.30 -5.21
CA ALA A 17 -10.78 -1.82 -6.24
C ALA A 17 -10.66 -0.30 -6.39
N LEU A 18 -10.67 0.44 -5.28
CA LEU A 18 -10.49 1.89 -5.29
C LEU A 18 -9.12 2.29 -5.88
N ALA A 19 -8.04 1.62 -5.44
CA ALA A 19 -6.69 1.85 -5.97
C ALA A 19 -6.61 1.62 -7.48
N SER A 20 -7.27 0.58 -8.00
CA SER A 20 -7.29 0.30 -9.44
C SER A 20 -7.96 1.41 -10.24
N VAL A 21 -9.05 1.98 -9.71
CA VAL A 21 -9.74 3.12 -10.32
C VAL A 21 -8.86 4.37 -10.29
N MET A 22 -8.21 4.65 -9.16
CA MET A 22 -7.29 5.80 -9.03
C MET A 22 -6.12 5.68 -10.01
N LEU A 23 -5.54 4.49 -10.16
CA LEU A 23 -4.46 4.24 -11.10
C LEU A 23 -4.89 4.39 -12.55
N LEU A 24 -6.10 3.89 -12.89
CA LEU A 24 -6.69 4.07 -14.23
C LEU A 24 -6.90 5.57 -14.53
N LEU A 25 -7.44 6.33 -13.57
CA LEU A 25 -7.64 7.77 -13.72
C LEU A 25 -6.31 8.50 -13.92
N ALA A 26 -5.27 8.15 -13.15
CA ALA A 26 -3.93 8.71 -13.35
C ALA A 26 -3.41 8.43 -14.77
N ALA A 27 -3.55 7.19 -15.26
CA ALA A 27 -3.13 6.83 -16.61
C ALA A 27 -3.89 7.62 -17.69
N LEU A 28 -5.21 7.77 -17.54
CA LEU A 28 -6.02 8.56 -18.47
C LEU A 28 -5.61 10.04 -18.50
N VAL A 29 -5.34 10.64 -17.34
CA VAL A 29 -4.88 12.03 -17.23
C VAL A 29 -3.50 12.21 -17.89
N ILE A 30 -2.59 11.24 -17.72
CA ILE A 30 -1.28 11.28 -18.39
C ILE A 30 -1.44 11.17 -19.91
N CYS A 31 -2.26 10.22 -20.40
CA CYS A 31 -2.53 10.08 -21.83
C CYS A 31 -3.15 11.36 -22.41
N TRP A 32 -4.13 11.94 -21.72
CA TRP A 32 -4.72 13.23 -22.09
C TRP A 32 -3.66 14.33 -22.17
N ASN A 33 -2.78 14.44 -21.17
CA ASN A 33 -1.72 15.44 -21.15
C ASN A 33 -0.80 15.31 -22.36
N VAL A 34 -0.42 14.09 -22.74
CA VAL A 34 0.43 13.85 -23.91
C VAL A 34 -0.25 14.34 -25.19
N ILE A 35 -1.54 14.06 -25.37
CA ILE A 35 -2.30 14.51 -26.54
C ILE A 35 -2.43 16.03 -26.55
N TYR A 36 -2.79 16.63 -25.41
CA TYR A 36 -2.98 18.07 -25.28
C TYR A 36 -1.69 18.85 -25.54
N ARG A 37 -0.56 18.32 -25.03
CA ARG A 37 0.78 18.87 -25.28
C ARG A 37 1.20 18.73 -26.74
N ALA A 38 0.83 17.64 -27.42
CA ALA A 38 1.08 17.48 -28.85
C ALA A 38 0.32 18.53 -29.70
N MET A 39 -0.80 19.07 -29.20
CA MET A 39 -1.55 20.17 -29.82
C MET A 39 -0.95 21.56 -29.53
N GLY A 40 0.20 21.64 -28.83
CA GLY A 40 0.91 22.88 -28.54
C GLY A 40 0.42 23.63 -27.30
N ALA A 41 -0.49 23.05 -26.52
CA ALA A 41 -0.99 23.63 -25.27
C ALA A 41 -0.42 22.87 -24.06
N SER A 42 0.03 23.60 -23.02
CA SER A 42 0.51 22.99 -21.78
C SER A 42 -0.46 23.29 -20.63
N THR A 43 -0.75 22.27 -19.84
CA THR A 43 -1.48 22.41 -18.58
C THR A 43 -0.47 22.27 -17.42
N TYR A 44 -0.84 22.64 -16.19
CA TYR A 44 0.06 22.67 -15.03
C TYR A 44 -0.37 21.81 -13.83
N TRP A 45 -1.60 21.26 -13.82
CA TRP A 45 -2.14 20.51 -12.68
C TRP A 45 -2.04 18.99 -12.84
N GLU A 46 -1.89 18.53 -14.07
CA GLU A 46 -2.10 17.14 -14.45
C GLU A 46 -0.99 16.20 -13.97
N ILE A 47 0.26 16.70 -13.88
CA ILE A 47 1.39 15.93 -13.35
C ILE A 47 1.17 15.63 -11.88
N GLU A 48 0.93 16.67 -11.07
CA GLU A 48 0.68 16.56 -9.64
C GLU A 48 -0.53 15.69 -9.34
N PHE A 49 -1.65 15.90 -10.05
CA PHE A 49 -2.85 15.09 -9.87
C PHE A 49 -2.56 13.60 -10.11
N SER A 50 -1.83 13.28 -11.18
CA SER A 50 -1.46 11.90 -11.50
C SER A 50 -0.54 11.29 -10.45
N VAL A 51 0.42 12.06 -9.94
CA VAL A 51 1.31 11.64 -8.84
C VAL A 51 0.51 11.33 -7.57
N TYR A 52 -0.43 12.19 -7.19
CA TYR A 52 -1.24 12.00 -5.98
C TYR A 52 -2.12 10.75 -6.10
N MET A 53 -2.76 10.57 -7.26
CA MET A 53 -3.57 9.38 -7.53
C MET A 53 -2.75 8.09 -7.53
N MET A 54 -1.56 8.11 -8.13
CA MET A 54 -0.67 6.95 -8.18
C MET A 54 -0.12 6.59 -6.80
N VAL A 55 0.28 7.57 -5.98
CA VAL A 55 0.75 7.34 -4.62
C VAL A 55 -0.38 6.83 -3.72
N ALA A 56 -1.58 7.41 -3.82
CA ALA A 56 -2.74 6.90 -3.11
C ALA A 56 -3.07 5.45 -3.52
N ALA A 57 -3.07 5.15 -4.82
CA ALA A 57 -3.30 3.81 -5.34
C ALA A 57 -2.25 2.80 -4.85
N LEU A 58 -0.96 3.18 -4.85
CA LEU A 58 0.13 2.34 -4.37
C LEU A 58 -0.10 1.91 -2.91
N PHE A 59 -0.40 2.88 -2.04
CA PHE A 59 -0.57 2.63 -0.62
C PHE A 59 -1.89 1.89 -0.29
N LEU A 60 -3.01 2.25 -0.93
CA LEU A 60 -4.29 1.55 -0.76
C LEU A 60 -4.29 0.13 -1.33
N GLY A 61 -3.52 -0.13 -2.39
CA GLY A 61 -3.39 -1.46 -2.99
C GLY A 61 -2.48 -2.40 -2.21
N SER A 62 -1.58 -1.86 -1.38
CA SER A 62 -0.60 -2.64 -0.61
C SER A 62 -1.17 -3.78 0.26
N PRO A 63 -2.28 -3.65 1.02
CA PRO A 63 -2.83 -4.77 1.81
C PRO A 63 -3.30 -5.94 0.93
N TYR A 64 -3.87 -5.65 -0.24
CA TYR A 64 -4.29 -6.69 -1.18
C TYR A 64 -3.09 -7.40 -1.80
N CYS A 65 -2.02 -6.66 -2.11
CA CYS A 65 -0.77 -7.24 -2.57
C CYS A 65 -0.15 -8.17 -1.53
N LEU A 66 -0.16 -7.79 -0.24
CA LEU A 66 0.34 -8.64 0.84
C LEU A 66 -0.44 -9.97 0.92
N ARG A 67 -1.77 -9.90 0.84
CA ARG A 67 -2.64 -11.08 0.90
C ARG A 67 -2.44 -12.01 -0.31
N THR A 68 -2.23 -11.44 -1.50
CA THR A 68 -2.17 -12.22 -2.75
C THR A 68 -0.75 -12.70 -3.09
N ASN A 69 0.28 -11.96 -2.67
CA ASN A 69 1.70 -12.26 -2.89
C ASN A 69 2.43 -12.41 -1.54
N GLY A 70 1.90 -13.25 -0.65
CA GLY A 70 2.57 -13.61 0.60
C GLY A 70 4.02 -14.01 0.31
N HIS A 71 4.95 -13.10 0.61
CA HIS A 71 6.37 -13.11 0.30
C HIS A 71 6.89 -14.25 -0.60
N VAL A 72 6.67 -14.13 -1.91
CA VAL A 72 7.16 -15.09 -2.93
C VAL A 72 8.67 -15.39 -2.79
N ALA A 73 9.47 -14.39 -2.40
CA ALA A 73 10.90 -14.55 -2.16
C ALA A 73 11.22 -15.42 -0.93
N VAL A 74 10.39 -15.34 0.12
CA VAL A 74 10.55 -16.13 1.35
C VAL A 74 10.00 -17.54 1.13
N ASP A 75 8.93 -17.70 0.35
CA ASP A 75 8.38 -19.00 -0.02
C ASP A 75 9.40 -19.84 -0.81
N LEU A 76 10.15 -19.20 -1.72
CA LEU A 76 11.21 -19.89 -2.46
C LEU A 76 12.31 -20.38 -1.51
N LEU A 77 12.77 -19.55 -0.57
CA LEU A 77 13.77 -19.93 0.44
C LEU A 77 13.24 -21.01 1.40
N ALA A 78 11.97 -20.94 1.76
CA ALA A 78 11.29 -21.89 2.61
C ALA A 78 11.15 -23.27 1.94
N HIS A 79 11.07 -23.33 0.61
CA HIS A 79 10.99 -24.59 -0.15
C HIS A 79 12.28 -25.43 -0.06
N TRP A 80 13.44 -24.79 0.11
CA TRP A 80 14.74 -25.48 0.24
C TRP A 80 15.07 -25.91 1.68
N MET A 81 14.20 -25.60 2.65
CA MET A 81 14.50 -25.73 4.08
C MET A 81 13.56 -26.75 4.76
N PRO A 82 14.00 -27.45 5.83
CA PRO A 82 13.12 -28.37 6.56
C PRO A 82 11.85 -27.67 7.08
N GLN A 83 10.71 -28.37 7.03
CA GLN A 83 9.35 -27.86 7.33
C GLN A 83 9.26 -27.05 8.64
N ARG A 84 10.05 -27.44 9.65
CA ARG A 84 10.06 -26.81 10.99
C ARG A 84 10.67 -25.40 10.95
N PHE A 85 11.74 -25.20 10.19
CA PHE A 85 12.41 -23.92 10.04
C PHE A 85 11.65 -22.99 9.09
N SER A 86 11.07 -23.55 8.03
CA SER A 86 10.19 -22.83 7.10
C SER A 86 9.01 -22.15 7.83
N ARG A 87 8.36 -22.86 8.77
CA ARG A 87 7.27 -22.29 9.59
C ARG A 87 7.72 -21.11 10.45
N THR A 88 8.84 -21.26 11.15
CA THR A 88 9.40 -20.19 12.01
C THR A 88 9.79 -18.98 11.17
N LEU A 89 10.44 -19.20 10.02
CA LEU A 89 10.82 -18.15 9.09
C LEU A 89 9.59 -17.37 8.60
N GLY A 90 8.51 -18.06 8.22
CA GLY A 90 7.26 -17.42 7.79
C GLY A 90 6.63 -16.55 8.88
N VAL A 91 6.66 -16.99 10.15
CA VAL A 91 6.19 -16.14 11.27
C VAL A 91 7.12 -14.96 11.49
N CYS A 92 8.43 -15.16 11.48
CA CYS A 92 9.41 -14.08 11.65
C CYS A 92 9.22 -12.99 10.58
N VAL A 93 9.02 -13.37 9.32
CA VAL A 93 8.80 -12.44 8.23
C VAL A 93 7.51 -11.65 8.41
N LEU A 94 6.41 -12.30 8.81
CA LEU A 94 5.16 -11.62 9.12
C LEU A 94 5.32 -10.61 10.28
N VAL A 95 6.04 -10.97 11.34
CA VAL A 95 6.28 -10.09 12.49
C VAL A 95 7.19 -8.91 12.11
N VAL A 96 8.26 -9.16 11.38
CA VAL A 96 9.16 -8.10 10.89
C VAL A 96 8.42 -7.17 9.92
N GLY A 97 7.66 -7.71 8.99
CA GLY A 97 6.83 -6.95 8.06
C GLY A 97 5.82 -6.07 8.78
N LEU A 98 5.13 -6.61 9.79
CA LEU A 98 4.23 -5.85 10.66
C LEU A 98 4.95 -4.70 11.38
N ALA A 99 6.10 -4.99 12.00
CA ALA A 99 6.88 -3.98 12.72
C ALA A 99 7.33 -2.84 11.81
N VAL A 100 7.83 -3.16 10.61
CA VAL A 100 8.24 -2.17 9.60
C VAL A 100 7.04 -1.34 9.13
N CYS A 101 5.88 -1.96 8.86
CA CYS A 101 4.69 -1.24 8.44
C CYS A 101 4.20 -0.28 9.52
N ILE A 102 4.17 -0.71 10.79
CA ILE A 102 3.79 0.16 11.92
C ILE A 102 4.78 1.33 12.05
N TYR A 103 6.08 1.05 12.02
CA TYR A 103 7.11 2.08 12.13
C TYR A 103 6.98 3.13 11.03
N LEU A 104 6.85 2.70 9.77
CA LEU A 104 6.67 3.57 8.63
C LEU A 104 5.33 4.32 8.66
N ALA A 105 4.26 3.70 9.15
CA ALA A 105 2.98 4.37 9.32
C ALA A 105 3.07 5.51 10.36
N ILE A 106 3.75 5.29 11.49
CA ILE A 106 3.97 6.33 12.49
C ILE A 106 4.80 7.48 11.90
N LEU A 107 5.91 7.15 11.22
CA LEU A 107 6.78 8.14 10.58
C LEU A 107 6.03 8.97 9.53
N GLY A 108 5.24 8.31 8.67
CA GLY A 108 4.38 8.96 7.69
C GLY A 108 3.32 9.86 8.34
N GLY A 109 2.77 9.44 9.49
CA GLY A 109 1.84 10.26 10.29
C GLY A 109 2.49 11.53 10.82
N VAL A 110 3.71 11.43 11.37
CA VAL A 110 4.48 12.60 11.84
C VAL A 110 4.75 13.57 10.70
N LEU A 111 5.22 13.07 9.54
CA LEU A 111 5.46 13.89 8.35
C LEU A 111 4.18 14.57 7.83
N THR A 112 3.03 13.89 7.94
CA THR A 112 1.74 14.44 7.54
C THR A 112 1.34 15.62 8.42
N VAL A 113 1.45 15.47 9.74
CA VAL A 113 1.13 16.53 10.70
C VAL A 113 2.09 17.71 10.52
N GLU A 114 3.39 17.45 10.43
CA GLU A 114 4.39 18.50 10.21
C GLU A 114 4.13 19.28 8.91
N SER A 115 3.83 18.57 7.82
CA SER A 115 3.50 19.21 6.53
C SER A 115 2.20 20.00 6.59
N PHE A 116 1.23 19.55 7.38
CA PHE A 116 -0.04 20.24 7.58
C PHE A 116 0.15 21.55 8.37
N GLU A 117 0.92 21.51 9.47
CA GLU A 117 1.22 22.68 10.30
C GLU A 117 2.08 23.72 9.56
N ARG A 118 3.06 23.25 8.78
CA ARG A 118 3.91 24.11 7.94
C ARG A 118 3.21 24.62 6.69
N GLY A 119 2.03 24.08 6.36
CA GLY A 119 1.28 24.44 5.15
C GLY A 119 2.08 24.21 3.86
N GLU A 120 2.93 23.17 3.84
CA GLU A 120 3.85 22.95 2.72
C GLU A 120 3.09 22.66 1.42
N ARG A 121 3.52 23.31 0.34
CA ARG A 121 2.99 23.17 -1.01
C ARG A 121 4.04 22.61 -1.94
N THR A 122 3.64 21.85 -2.96
CA THR A 122 4.58 21.37 -3.97
C THR A 122 5.23 22.56 -4.70
N GLU A 123 6.49 22.40 -5.10
CA GLU A 123 7.24 23.37 -5.90
C GLU A 123 6.85 23.33 -7.38
N SER A 124 5.54 23.35 -7.65
CA SER A 124 4.98 23.39 -8.99
C SER A 124 4.05 24.59 -9.14
N THR A 125 3.78 24.97 -10.39
CA THR A 125 2.93 26.13 -10.70
C THR A 125 1.51 26.00 -10.12
N TRP A 126 1.02 24.77 -9.93
CA TRP A 126 -0.27 24.51 -9.31
C TRP A 126 -0.23 24.52 -7.77
N ALA A 127 0.95 24.25 -7.19
CA ALA A 127 1.24 24.32 -5.75
C ALA A 127 0.16 23.68 -4.83
N PRO A 128 -0.26 22.42 -5.07
CA PRO A 128 -1.17 21.73 -4.16
C PRO A 128 -0.49 21.50 -2.80
N TYR A 129 -1.29 21.36 -1.75
CA TYR A 129 -0.79 21.02 -0.43
C TYR A 129 -0.22 19.60 -0.41
N LYS A 130 0.96 19.41 0.20
CA LYS A 130 1.65 18.11 0.25
C LYS A 130 1.04 17.13 1.27
N TRP A 131 0.34 17.61 2.28
CA TRP A 131 -0.17 16.76 3.37
C TRP A 131 -1.06 15.58 2.90
N PRO A 132 -1.91 15.67 1.85
CA PRO A 132 -2.70 14.52 1.40
C PRO A 132 -1.83 13.40 0.83
N LEU A 133 -0.70 13.75 0.20
CA LEU A 133 0.26 12.79 -0.32
C LEU A 133 0.91 12.02 0.83
N PHE A 134 1.33 12.74 1.87
CA PHE A 134 1.91 12.12 3.06
C PHE A 134 0.89 11.31 3.86
N LEU A 135 -0.39 11.72 3.89
CA LEU A 135 -1.46 11.00 4.57
C LEU A 135 -1.75 9.63 3.93
N ALA A 136 -1.53 9.47 2.62
CA ALA A 136 -1.71 8.20 1.95
C ALA A 136 -0.82 7.08 2.56
N MET A 137 0.38 7.45 3.02
CA MET A 137 1.35 6.53 3.61
C MET A 137 0.89 5.92 4.96
N PRO A 138 0.58 6.68 6.02
CA PRO A 138 0.07 6.12 7.28
C PRO A 138 -1.24 5.38 7.11
N VAL A 139 -2.12 5.85 6.22
CA VAL A 139 -3.41 5.18 5.96
C VAL A 139 -3.18 3.82 5.29
N GLY A 140 -2.44 3.79 4.18
CA GLY A 140 -2.18 2.54 3.47
C GLY A 140 -1.39 1.55 4.31
N LEU A 141 -0.29 1.99 4.94
CA LEU A 141 0.55 1.11 5.78
C LEU A 141 -0.15 0.66 7.05
N GLY A 142 -1.04 1.49 7.61
CA GLY A 142 -1.91 1.10 8.72
C GLY A 142 -2.88 -0.02 8.31
N LEU A 143 -3.45 0.06 7.10
CA LEU A 143 -4.28 -1.02 6.54
C LEU A 143 -3.45 -2.29 6.26
N THR A 144 -2.22 -2.15 5.74
CA THR A 144 -1.31 -3.29 5.54
C THR A 144 -0.95 -3.95 6.87
N ALA A 145 -0.70 -3.16 7.92
CA ALA A 145 -0.45 -3.67 9.27
C ALA A 145 -1.65 -4.46 9.82
N LEU A 146 -2.88 -3.99 9.56
CA LEU A 146 -4.09 -4.73 9.92
C LEU A 146 -4.19 -6.07 9.18
N GLN A 147 -3.80 -6.11 7.89
CA GLN A 147 -3.74 -7.35 7.12
C GLN A 147 -2.68 -8.31 7.67
N TYR A 148 -1.50 -7.83 8.08
CA TYR A 148 -0.50 -8.67 8.76
C TYR A 148 -1.08 -9.32 10.03
N VAL A 149 -1.79 -8.56 10.86
CA VAL A 149 -2.45 -9.11 12.07
C VAL A 149 -3.50 -10.17 11.68
N ALA A 150 -4.24 -9.96 10.61
CA ALA A 150 -5.21 -10.94 10.11
C ALA A 150 -4.53 -12.24 9.63
N GLU A 151 -3.38 -12.15 8.95
CA GLU A 151 -2.58 -13.31 8.53
C GLU A 151 -1.97 -14.07 9.71
N LEU A 152 -1.46 -13.37 10.73
CA LEU A 152 -0.99 -14.03 11.97
C LEU A 152 -2.12 -14.74 12.72
N ALA A 153 -3.34 -14.20 12.68
CA ALA A 153 -4.52 -14.77 13.34
C ALA A 153 -5.18 -15.91 12.53
N ARG A 154 -4.75 -16.14 11.29
CA ARG A 154 -5.34 -17.15 10.41
C ARG A 154 -4.86 -18.55 10.87
N PRO A 155 -5.78 -19.49 11.16
CA PRO A 155 -5.38 -20.85 11.48
C PRO A 155 -4.65 -21.46 10.29
N ARG A 156 -3.36 -21.80 10.47
CA ARG A 156 -2.65 -22.61 9.49
C ARG A 156 -3.21 -24.03 9.59
N PRO A 157 -3.63 -24.66 8.49
CA PRO A 157 -3.93 -26.08 8.51
C PRO A 157 -2.65 -26.79 8.91
N ASP A 158 -2.65 -27.36 10.11
CA ASP A 158 -1.56 -28.22 10.55
C ASP A 158 -1.53 -29.44 9.62
N ALA A 159 -0.33 -29.78 9.16
CA ALA A 159 -0.05 -30.98 8.39
C ALA A 159 -0.29 -32.19 9.29
N GLU A 160 -1.51 -32.71 9.29
CA GLU A 160 -1.89 -33.94 9.98
C GLU A 160 -1.68 -35.21 9.12
N ASP A 161 -1.11 -35.08 7.91
CA ASP A 161 -0.88 -36.20 6.99
C ASP A 161 0.57 -36.26 6.44
N ALA A 162 1.57 -36.42 7.32
CA ALA A 162 2.92 -36.84 6.90
C ALA A 162 3.61 -37.73 7.95
#